data_AF-A0A964J4X3-F1
#
_entry.id   AF-A0A964J4X3-F1
#
_cell.length_a   1.000
_cell.length_b   1.000
_cell.length_c   1.000
_cell.angle_alpha   90.00
_cell.angle_beta   90.00
_cell.angle_gamma   90.00
#
_symmetry.space_group_name_H-M   'P 1'
#
loop_
_entity.id
_entity.type
_entity.pdbx_description
1 polymer ?
#
loop_
_entity_poly.entity_id
_entity_poly.type
_entity_poly.pdbx_seq_one_letter_code
_entity_poly.pdbx_strand_id
1 'polypeptide(L)' 'MTIGFGMALTGGLAPNGKTALLAMQIWEEDINKRGGLLGRPVKLVYYDDQSNPSTVPGIYTKLLDVD' A
#
# COMPACT_ATOMS: atom_id res chain seq x y z
N MET A 1 -9.90 -9.25 -0.64
CA MET A 1 -8.65 -9.32 -1.41
C MET A 1 -7.70 -8.33 -0.78
N THR A 2 -6.66 -8.81 -0.13
CA THR A 2 -5.68 -7.93 0.53
C THR A 2 -4.53 -7.69 -0.42
N ILE A 3 -4.09 -6.42 -0.55
CA ILE A 3 -2.93 -6.04 -1.35
C ILE A 3 -1.95 -5.31 -0.43
N GLY A 4 -0.77 -5.92 -0.24
CA GLY A 4 0.32 -5.43 0.59
C GLY A 4 1.40 -4.72 -0.22
N PHE A 5 1.87 -3.55 0.22
CA PHE A 5 2.99 -2.84 -0.44
C PHE A 5 3.78 -1.92 0.50
N GLY A 6 5.03 -1.62 0.13
CA GLY A 6 5.81 -0.53 0.72
C GLY A 6 5.56 0.80 0.02
N MET A 7 5.59 1.90 0.76
CA MET A 7 5.43 3.25 0.21
C MET A 7 6.34 4.24 0.92
N ALA A 8 6.97 5.16 0.17
CA ALA A 8 7.76 6.23 0.75
C ALA A 8 6.86 7.32 1.34
N LEU A 9 6.43 7.15 2.60
CA LEU A 9 5.57 8.12 3.29
C LEU A 9 6.39 9.14 4.09
N THR A 10 7.63 8.80 4.43
CA THR A 10 8.65 9.70 4.96
C THR A 10 9.95 9.63 4.14
N GLY A 11 10.93 10.49 4.46
CA GLY A 11 12.19 10.61 3.72
C GLY A 11 12.10 11.45 2.45
N GLY A 12 13.15 11.36 1.60
CA GLY A 12 13.33 12.24 0.45
C GLY A 12 12.26 12.10 -0.66
N LEU A 13 11.57 10.97 -0.73
CA LEU A 13 10.52 10.70 -1.72
C LEU A 13 9.10 10.86 -1.16
N ALA A 14 8.95 11.33 0.09
CA ALA A 14 7.65 11.46 0.78
C ALA A 14 6.56 12.20 -0.01
N PRO A 15 6.84 13.33 -0.72
CA PRO A 15 5.81 14.02 -1.50
C PRO A 15 5.20 13.13 -2.59
N ASN A 16 6.03 12.34 -3.27
CA ASN A 16 5.59 11.43 -4.31
C ASN A 16 4.82 10.24 -3.72
N GLY A 17 5.35 9.63 -2.65
CA GLY A 17 4.71 8.46 -2.06
C GLY A 17 3.35 8.77 -1.40
N LYS A 18 3.19 9.96 -0.79
CA LYS A 18 1.87 10.41 -0.30
C LYS A 18 0.86 10.60 -1.42
N THR A 19 1.29 11.16 -2.55
CA THR A 19 0.43 11.36 -3.72
C THR A 19 0.03 10.03 -4.34
N ALA A 20 0.98 9.09 -4.46
CA ALA A 20 0.71 7.73 -4.93
C ALA A 20 -0.25 6.98 -4.01
N LEU A 21 -0.05 7.05 -2.68
CA LEU A 21 -0.95 6.42 -1.71
C LEU A 21 -2.38 6.96 -1.83
N LEU A 22 -2.55 8.27 -1.95
CA LEU A 22 -3.87 8.88 -2.14
C LEU A 22 -4.56 8.33 -3.40
N ALA A 23 -3.83 8.22 -4.52
CA ALA A 23 -4.37 7.65 -5.74
C ALA A 23 -4.80 6.18 -5.57
N MET A 24 -4.02 5.39 -4.82
CA MET A 24 -4.38 3.99 -4.52
C MET A 24 -5.60 3.88 -3.62
N GLN A 25 -5.75 4.75 -2.62
CA GLN A 25 -6.93 4.80 -1.75
C GLN A 25 -8.21 5.18 -2.51
N ILE A 26 -8.11 6.15 -3.43
CA ILE A 26 -9.22 6.52 -4.33
C ILE A 26 -9.61 5.32 -5.21
N TRP A 27 -8.63 4.60 -5.74
CA TRP A 27 -8.87 3.39 -6.53
C TRP A 27 -9.54 2.27 -5.72
N GLU A 28 -9.07 2.00 -4.50
CA GLU A 28 -9.68 1.03 -3.59
C GLU A 28 -11.16 1.36 -3.36
N GLU A 29 -11.47 2.62 -3.08
CA GLU A 29 -12.84 3.10 -2.87
C GLU A 29 -13.70 2.91 -4.13
N ASP A 30 -13.23 3.32 -5.31
CA ASP A 30 -13.97 3.17 -6.58
C ASP A 30 -14.27 1.70 -6.89
N ILE A 31 -13.25 0.85 -6.81
CA ILE A 31 -13.40 -0.58 -7.09
C ILE A 31 -14.35 -1.24 -6.10
N ASN A 32 -14.25 -0.92 -4.82
CA ASN A 32 -15.14 -1.48 -3.81
C ASN A 32 -16.59 -1.04 -4.00
N LYS A 33 -16.84 0.23 -4.39
CA LYS A 33 -18.19 0.70 -4.78
C LYS A 33 -18.76 -0.07 -5.97
N ARG A 34 -17.91 -0.61 -6.84
CA ARG A 34 -18.28 -1.37 -8.04
C ARG A 34 -18.39 -2.89 -7.80
N GLY A 35 -18.44 -3.31 -6.54
CA GLY A 35 -18.56 -4.73 -6.17
C GLY A 35 -17.23 -5.42 -5.90
N GLY A 36 -16.13 -4.67 -5.85
CA GLY A 36 -14.81 -5.18 -5.55
C GLY A 36 -14.12 -5.84 -6.76
N LEU A 37 -12.85 -6.21 -6.56
CA LEU A 37 -12.07 -6.88 -7.59
C LEU A 37 -12.46 -8.36 -7.65
N LEU A 38 -12.97 -8.79 -8.81
CA LEU A 38 -13.50 -10.16 -9.01
C LEU A 38 -14.57 -10.53 -7.97
N GLY A 39 -15.43 -9.56 -7.59
CA GLY A 39 -16.49 -9.74 -6.60
C GLY A 39 -16.00 -9.77 -5.15
N ARG A 40 -14.74 -9.42 -4.88
CA ARG A 40 -14.15 -9.41 -3.53
C ARG A 40 -13.72 -7.99 -3.15
N PRO A 41 -14.10 -7.48 -1.97
CA PRO A 41 -13.61 -6.19 -1.50
C PRO A 41 -12.08 -6.15 -1.45
N VAL A 42 -11.50 -5.10 -1.99
CA VAL A 42 -10.07 -4.76 -1.88
C VAL A 42 -9.83 -4.15 -0.51
N LYS A 43 -8.73 -4.55 0.13
CA LYS A 43 -8.17 -3.93 1.32
C LYS A 43 -6.69 -3.63 1.08
N LEU A 44 -6.30 -2.36 1.11
CA LEU A 44 -4.90 -1.97 1.03
C LEU A 44 -4.23 -2.07 2.41
N VAL A 45 -3.06 -2.71 2.45
CA VAL A 45 -2.17 -2.74 3.62
C VAL A 45 -0.82 -2.21 3.18
N TYR A 46 -0.32 -1.18 3.86
CA TYR A 46 0.90 -0.52 3.45
C TYR A 46 1.76 -0.08 4.62
N TYR A 47 3.06 -0.06 4.38
CA TYR A 47 4.07 0.33 5.36
C TYR A 47 5.02 1.38 4.79
N ASP A 48 5.48 2.28 5.67
CA ASP A 48 6.41 3.33 5.29
C ASP A 48 7.83 2.77 5.14
N ASP A 49 8.38 2.85 3.93
CA ASP A 49 9.76 2.44 3.66
C ASP A 49 10.80 3.53 3.98
N GLN A 50 10.34 4.74 4.33
CA GLN A 50 11.16 5.89 4.70
C GLN A 50 12.14 6.35 3.60
N SER A 51 11.82 6.03 2.33
CA SER A 51 12.73 6.20 1.20
C SER A 51 14.06 5.44 1.37
N ASN A 52 14.04 4.35 2.13
CA ASN A 52 15.23 3.60 2.53
C ASN A 52 15.13 2.13 2.09
N PRO A 53 15.93 1.67 1.12
CA PRO A 53 15.92 0.28 0.65
C PRO A 53 16.14 -0.77 1.75
N SER A 54 16.83 -0.42 2.83
CA SER A 54 17.12 -1.35 3.93
C SER A 54 15.90 -1.72 4.77
N THR A 55 14.81 -0.93 4.75
CA THR A 55 13.57 -1.23 5.48
C THR A 55 12.69 -2.24 4.73
N VAL A 56 12.86 -2.30 3.41
CA VAL A 56 12.01 -3.06 2.48
C VAL A 56 11.96 -4.56 2.79
N PRO A 57 13.07 -5.27 3.08
CA PRO A 57 13.00 -6.69 3.43
C PRO A 57 12.11 -6.96 4.64
N GLY A 58 12.25 -6.17 5.71
CA GLY A 58 11.45 -6.33 6.92
C GLY A 58 9.96 -6.01 6.70
N ILE A 59 9.66 -5.03 5.86
CA ILE A 59 8.29 -4.72 5.44
C ILE A 59 7.65 -5.92 4.75
N TYR A 60 8.34 -6.53 3.78
CA TYR A 60 7.79 -7.68 3.05
C TYR A 60 7.72 -8.95 3.88
N THR A 61 8.68 -9.20 4.78
CA THR A 61 8.54 -10.28 5.78
C THR A 61 7.26 -10.11 6.59
N LYS A 62 6.98 -8.89 7.09
CA LYS A 62 5.75 -8.64 7.83
C LYS A 62 4.48 -8.85 6.99
N LEU A 63 4.47 -8.33 5.75
CA LEU A 63 3.34 -8.47 4.83
C LEU A 63 3.07 -9.92 4.38
N LEU A 64 4.07 -10.81 4.45
CA LEU A 64 3.93 -12.20 4.05
C LEU A 64 3.62 -13.12 5.23
N ASP A 65 4.23 -12.86 6.38
CA ASP A 65 4.23 -13.78 7.51
C ASP A 65 3.24 -13.40 8.62
N VAL A 66 2.79 -12.14 8.67
CA VAL A 66 1.97 -11.62 9.79
C VAL A 66 0.59 -11.12 9.34
N ASP A 67 0.52 -10.40 8.22
CA ASP A 67 -0.68 -9.69 7.76
C ASP A 67 -1.35 -10.32 6.53
#